data_AF-A0A0Q5JPS5-F1
#
_entry.id   AF-A0A0Q5JPS5-F1
#
_cell.length_a   1.000
_cell.length_b   1.000
_cell.length_c   1.000
_cell.angle_alpha   90.00
_cell.angle_beta   90.00
_cell.angle_gamma   90.00
#
_symmetry.space_group_name_H-M   'P 1'
#
loop_
_entity.id
_entity.type
_entity.pdbx_description
1 polymer ?
#
loop_
_entity_poly.entity_id
_entity_poly.type
_entity_poly.pdbx_seq_one_letter_code
_entity_poly.pdbx_strand_id
1 'polypeptide(L)'
;MPAHLTPSQIALLLDELYGRAGQGWPPEMRHWQLADDLGCHPEVQVAAWDLWQTELELTGQDVGRAGAWLDFGFYEAVPVE
;
A
#
# COMPACT_ATOMS: atom_id res chain seq x y z
N MET A 1 -0.22 -0.23 -17.30
CA MET A 1 0.65 0.11 -16.14
C MET A 1 0.39 1.56 -15.79
N PRO A 2 0.16 1.95 -14.53
CA PRO A 2 0.27 3.36 -14.18
C PRO A 2 1.77 3.68 -14.09
N ALA A 3 2.43 3.76 -15.25
CA ALA A 3 3.74 4.38 -15.32
C ALA A 3 3.60 5.79 -14.73
N HIS A 4 4.52 6.16 -13.84
CA HIS A 4 4.70 7.51 -13.26
C HIS A 4 3.98 7.87 -11.95
N LEU A 5 3.63 6.92 -11.08
CA LEU A 5 3.34 7.30 -9.69
C LEU A 5 4.64 7.60 -8.94
N THR A 6 4.69 8.77 -8.31
CA THR A 6 5.77 9.13 -7.38
C THR A 6 5.60 8.40 -6.05
N PRO A 7 6.67 8.23 -5.25
CA PRO A 7 6.55 7.59 -3.93
C PRO A 7 5.49 8.22 -3.02
N SER A 8 5.29 9.54 -3.08
CA SER A 8 4.25 10.22 -2.30
C SER A 8 2.83 9.91 -2.80
N GLN A 9 2.62 9.77 -4.11
CA GLN A 9 1.33 9.34 -4.65
C GLN A 9 1.03 7.88 -4.28
N ILE A 10 2.06 7.03 -4.26
CA ILE A 10 1.92 5.64 -3.82
C ILE A 10 1.59 5.60 -2.33
N ALA A 11 2.26 6.39 -1.49
CA ALA A 11 1.95 6.49 -0.06
C ALA A 11 0.48 6.86 0.20
N LEU A 12 -0.05 7.85 -0.53
CA LEU A 12 -1.47 8.22 -0.44
C LEU A 12 -2.40 7.09 -0.90
N LEU A 13 -2.03 6.35 -1.94
CA LEU A 13 -2.81 5.20 -2.42
C LEU A 13 -2.79 4.06 -1.41
N LEU A 14 -1.65 3.80 -0.77
CA LEU A 14 -1.52 2.78 0.28
C LEU A 14 -2.41 3.13 1.48
N ASP A 15 -2.44 4.40 1.87
CA ASP A 15 -3.34 4.88 2.95
C ASP A 15 -4.82 4.67 2.60
N GLU A 16 -5.23 5.05 1.38
CA GLU A 16 -6.60 4.84 0.89
C GLU A 16 -6.97 3.35 0.91
N LEU A 17 -6.11 2.49 0.35
CA LEU A 17 -6.34 1.06 0.27
C LEU A 17 -6.36 0.40 1.66
N TYR A 18 -5.49 0.82 2.57
CA TYR A 18 -5.48 0.35 3.96
C TYR A 18 -6.78 0.72 4.68
N GLY A 19 -7.24 1.97 4.54
CA GLY A 19 -8.50 2.44 5.12
C GLY A 19 -9.72 1.66 4.59
N ARG A 20 -9.72 1.30 3.31
CA ARG A 20 -10.76 0.46 2.68
C ARG A 20 -10.70 -0.98 3.19
N ALA A 21 -9.50 -1.56 3.29
CA ALA A 21 -9.30 -2.91 3.82
C ALA A 21 -9.80 -3.00 5.28
N GLY A 22 -9.55 -1.98 6.10
CA GLY A 22 -10.08 -1.87 7.46
C GLY A 22 -11.61 -1.82 7.56
N GLN A 23 -12.29 -1.41 6.48
CA GLN A 23 -13.76 -1.42 6.35
C GLN A 23 -14.30 -2.73 5.75
N GLY A 24 -13.44 -3.69 5.43
CA GLY A 24 -13.81 -4.96 4.82
C GLY A 24 -14.23 -4.83 3.35
N TRP A 25 -13.85 -3.75 2.67
CA TRP A 25 -14.13 -3.60 1.25
C TRP A 25 -13.25 -4.53 0.42
N PRO A 26 -13.78 -5.12 -0.65
CA PRO A 26 -13.00 -6.01 -1.50
C PRO A 26 -11.88 -5.23 -2.22
N PRO A 27 -10.74 -5.87 -2.50
CA PRO A 27 -9.69 -5.29 -3.31
C PRO A 27 -10.20 -5.00 -4.71
N GLU A 28 -9.81 -3.85 -5.26
CA GLU A 28 -10.18 -3.42 -6.60
C GLU A 28 -9.00 -3.54 -7.58
N MET A 29 -9.28 -3.44 -8.88
CA MET A 29 -8.26 -3.53 -9.94
C MET A 29 -7.02 -2.65 -9.68
N ARG A 30 -7.21 -1.46 -9.10
CA ARG A 30 -6.12 -0.54 -8.75
C ARG A 30 -5.19 -1.11 -7.67
N HIS A 31 -5.73 -1.84 -6.69
CA HIS A 31 -4.94 -2.57 -5.70
C HIS A 31 -4.04 -3.57 -6.41
N TRP A 32 -4.61 -4.42 -7.27
CA TRP A 32 -3.86 -5.47 -7.96
C TRP A 32 -2.76 -4.91 -8.85
N GLN A 33 -3.06 -3.84 -9.60
CA GLN A 33 -2.07 -3.15 -10.43
C GLN A 33 -0.94 -2.54 -9.61
N LEU A 34 -1.25 -2.00 -8.42
CA LEU A 34 -0.23 -1.46 -7.53
C LEU A 34 0.61 -2.59 -6.91
N ALA A 35 -0.01 -3.70 -6.51
CA ALA A 35 0.70 -4.84 -5.95
C ALA A 35 1.66 -5.49 -6.96
N ASP A 36 1.23 -5.64 -8.22
CA ASP A 36 2.08 -6.12 -9.32
C ASP A 36 3.27 -5.18 -9.56
N ASP A 37 3.02 -3.87 -9.61
CA ASP A 37 4.05 -2.84 -9.83
C ASP A 37 5.07 -2.80 -8.67
N LEU A 38 4.61 -2.77 -7.42
CA LEU A 38 5.47 -2.76 -6.24
C LEU A 38 6.24 -4.07 -6.04
N GLY A 39 5.66 -5.21 -6.43
CA GLY A 39 6.36 -6.49 -6.45
C GLY A 39 7.54 -6.51 -7.43
N CYS A 40 7.46 -5.73 -8.51
CA CYS A 40 8.57 -5.55 -9.46
C CYS A 40 9.57 -4.46 -9.03
N HIS A 41 9.14 -3.51 -8.19
CA HIS A 41 9.88 -2.32 -7.80
C HIS A 41 9.95 -2.14 -6.27
N PRO A 42 10.65 -3.03 -5.54
CA PRO A 42 10.72 -2.99 -4.08
C PRO A 42 11.36 -1.69 -3.54
N GLU A 43 12.26 -1.06 -4.30
CA GLU A 43 12.84 0.24 -3.94
C GLU A 43 11.80 1.36 -3.88
N VAL A 44 10.77 1.29 -4.73
CA VAL A 44 9.66 2.25 -4.76
C VAL A 44 8.72 1.99 -3.59
N GLN A 45 8.45 0.71 -3.27
CA GLN A 45 7.68 0.35 -2.08
C GLN A 45 8.35 0.89 -0.81
N VAL A 46 9.66 0.72 -0.65
CA VAL A 46 10.39 1.23 0.52
C VAL A 46 10.29 2.75 0.62
N ALA A 47 10.46 3.47 -0.50
CA ALA A 47 10.35 4.93 -0.51
C ALA A 47 8.93 5.42 -0.17
N ALA A 48 7.89 4.73 -0.67
CA ALA A 48 6.51 5.05 -0.34
C ALA A 48 6.17 4.72 1.12
N TRP A 49 6.71 3.61 1.65
CA TRP A 49 6.56 3.22 3.04
C TRP A 49 7.17 4.26 3.99
N ASP A 50 8.36 4.79 3.72
CA ASP A 50 9.01 5.81 4.55
C ASP A 50 8.14 7.08 4.71
N LEU A 51 7.52 7.50 3.60
CA LEU A 51 6.59 8.63 3.59
C LEU A 51 5.30 8.32 4.36
N TRP A 52 4.68 7.17 4.10
CA TRP A 52 3.42 6.81 4.76
C TRP A 52 3.61 6.54 6.25
N GLN A 53 4.70 5.87 6.64
CA GLN A 53 5.07 5.64 8.03
C GLN A 53 5.16 6.96 8.80
N THR A 54 5.80 7.97 8.22
CA THR A 54 5.89 9.31 8.83
C THR A 54 4.50 9.91 9.09
N GLU A 55 3.59 9.81 8.12
CA GLU A 55 2.20 10.30 8.29
C GLU A 55 1.44 9.51 9.37
N LEU A 56 1.60 8.19 9.43
CA LEU A 56 1.00 7.35 10.46
C LEU A 56 1.49 7.73 11.87
N GLU A 57 2.79 7.99 12.02
CA GLU A 57 3.39 8.45 13.28
C GLU A 57 2.84 9.82 13.69
N LEU A 58 2.75 10.77 12.75
CA LEU A 58 2.24 12.12 12.99
C LEU A 58 0.76 12.14 13.36
N THR A 59 -0.02 11.20 12.83
CA THR A 59 -1.47 11.07 13.10
C THR A 59 -1.80 10.13 14.26
N GLY A 60 -0.78 9.47 14.84
CA GLY A 60 -0.95 8.53 15.95
C GLY A 60 -1.61 7.20 15.54
N GLN A 61 -1.54 6.84 14.27
CA GLN A 61 -2.02 5.56 13.76
C GLN A 61 -1.00 4.43 14.05
N ASP A 62 -1.48 3.19 14.08
CA ASP A 62 -0.66 2.02 14.37
C ASP A 62 0.22 1.63 13.18
N VAL A 63 1.48 2.10 13.22
CA VAL A 63 2.52 1.79 12.24
C VAL A 63 2.76 0.29 12.10
N GLY A 64 2.79 -0.44 13.23
CA GLY A 64 3.07 -1.88 13.22
C GLY A 64 1.98 -2.66 12.48
N ARG A 65 0.72 -2.28 12.68
CA ARG A 65 -0.42 -2.86 11.97
C ARG A 65 -0.41 -2.51 10.49
N ALA A 66 -0.11 -1.26 10.13
CA ALA A 66 -0.03 -0.84 8.73
C ALA A 66 1.12 -1.54 7.98
N GLY A 67 2.29 -1.66 8.61
CA GLY A 67 3.44 -2.37 8.06
C GLY A 67 3.15 -3.86 7.86
N ALA A 68 2.56 -4.52 8.87
CA ALA A 68 2.15 -5.92 8.73
C ALA A 68 1.10 -6.12 7.63
N TRP A 69 0.18 -5.17 7.43
CA TRP A 69 -0.73 -5.22 6.31
C TRP A 69 0.00 -5.07 4.97
N LEU A 70 0.94 -4.14 4.84
CA LEU A 70 1.68 -3.93 3.60
C LEU A 70 2.56 -5.14 3.23
N ASP A 71 3.19 -5.77 4.21
CA ASP A 71 4.09 -6.92 3.98
C ASP A 71 3.34 -8.21 3.63
N PHE A 72 2.10 -8.38 4.14
CA PHE A 72 1.34 -9.63 3.99
C PHE A 72 -0.03 -9.42 3.35
N GLY A 73 -0.93 -8.74 4.05
CA GLY A 73 -2.34 -8.62 3.65
C GLY A 73 -2.55 -7.90 2.32
N PHE A 74 -1.65 -6.98 1.97
CA PHE A 74 -1.68 -6.25 0.71
C PHE A 74 -1.43 -7.18 -0.49
N TYR A 75 -0.46 -8.09 -0.39
CA TYR A 75 -0.15 -9.03 -1.47
C TYR A 75 -1.10 -10.24 -1.51
N GLU A 76 -1.58 -10.72 -0.36
CA GLU A 76 -2.56 -11.82 -0.28
C GLU A 76 -3.93 -11.46 -0.88
N ALA A 77 -4.26 -10.17 -0.94
CA ALA A 77 -5.49 -9.68 -1.54
C ALA A 77 -5.52 -9.75 -3.08
N VAL A 78 -4.40 -10.13 -3.71
CA VAL A 78 -4.31 -10.34 -5.16
C VAL A 78 -4.74 -11.79 -5.48
N PRO A 79 -5.73 -12.01 -6.35
CA PRO A 79 -6.13 -13.36 -6.75
C PRO A 79 -4.97 -14.06 -7.47
N VAL A 80 -4.71 -15.31 -7.10
CA VAL A 80 -3.78 -16.19 -7.82
C VAL A 80 -4.52 -16.71 -9.06
N GLU A 81 -3.97 -16.46 -10.26
CA GLU A 81 -4.48 -17.04 -11.51
C GLU A 81 -4.37 -18.57 -11.56
#